data_AF-A0A349ZZM1-F1
#
_entry.id   AF-A0A349ZZM1-F1
#
_cell.length_a   1.000
_cell.length_b   1.000
_cell.length_c   1.000
_cell.angle_alpha   90.00
_cell.angle_beta   90.00
_cell.angle_gamma   90.00
#
_symmetry.space_group_name_H-M   'P 1'
#
loop_
_entity.id
_entity.type
_entity.pdbx_description
1 polymer ?
#
loop_
_entity_poly.entity_id
_entity_poly.type
_entity_poly.pdbx_seq_one_letter_code
_entity_poly.pdbx_strand_id
1 'polypeptide(L)'
;MKIVLFATLALMAGCTEKPKQPEPEPARRETTATAAKPDKMEQLRVINNEILSALSSSDPQAVAQYIHPEKGITFSMYGFIDPVVAKHFTKDEFVQYAGTPVKFTWGTLDGTGEPYIRSIGTYLKEWAYVRNFESGSLHINNFKGSGNSINNLQKQFPAADFTENYIPGSEAYSGMDWHALRLVFEQYEGNYFLIAVVNDRWTI
;
A
#
# COMPACT_ATOMS: atom_id res chain seq x y z
N MET A 1 87.24 -4.68 43.11
CA MET A 1 88.44 -5.46 42.72
C MET A 1 87.98 -6.73 42.02
N LYS A 2 88.38 -6.87 40.75
CA LYS A 2 88.58 -8.06 39.90
C LYS A 2 87.82 -9.38 40.19
N ILE A 3 87.01 -9.85 39.23
CA ILE A 3 87.27 -10.92 38.21
C ILE A 3 86.68 -12.28 38.68
N VAL A 4 86.09 -12.99 37.72
CA VAL A 4 86.27 -14.43 37.41
C VAL A 4 84.94 -15.19 37.31
N LEU A 5 84.59 -15.38 36.04
CA LEU A 5 83.80 -16.44 35.44
C LEU A 5 84.28 -17.84 35.88
N PHE A 6 83.41 -18.79 36.22
CA PHE A 6 83.63 -20.19 35.84
C PHE A 6 82.32 -20.97 35.78
N ALA A 7 82.14 -21.65 34.65
CA ALA A 7 81.03 -22.52 34.32
C ALA A 7 81.14 -23.87 35.04
N THR A 8 79.99 -24.46 35.34
CA THR A 8 79.84 -25.87 35.70
C THR A 8 78.71 -26.54 34.90
N LEU A 9 78.90 -27.84 34.74
CA LEU A 9 78.43 -28.73 33.70
C LEU A 9 77.32 -29.67 34.22
N ALA A 10 76.28 -29.88 33.39
CA ALA A 10 75.42 -31.07 33.20
C ALA A 10 74.70 -31.79 34.37
N LEU A 11 73.39 -32.06 34.26
CA LEU A 11 72.80 -33.28 33.65
C LEU A 11 71.25 -33.38 33.82
N MET A 12 70.59 -33.60 32.67
CA MET A 12 69.34 -34.31 32.32
C MET A 12 68.30 -34.79 33.37
N ALA A 13 67.03 -34.42 33.12
CA ALA A 13 65.82 -35.28 33.02
C ALA A 13 64.68 -34.37 32.48
N GLY A 14 63.84 -34.67 31.48
CA GLY A 14 63.40 -35.94 30.91
C GLY A 14 61.89 -36.11 31.10
N CYS A 15 61.04 -35.26 30.50
CA CYS A 15 59.58 -35.49 30.40
C CYS A 15 59.12 -35.30 28.94
N THR A 16 58.42 -36.28 28.40
CA THR A 16 57.79 -36.26 27.07
C THR A 16 56.29 -36.02 27.24
N GLU A 17 55.77 -34.94 26.67
CA GLU A 17 54.33 -34.72 26.49
C GLU A 17 53.96 -34.83 25.00
N LYS A 18 52.82 -35.48 24.72
CA LYS A 18 52.34 -35.80 23.38
C LYS A 18 51.78 -34.56 22.64
N PRO A 19 51.84 -34.50 21.30
CA PRO A 19 51.39 -33.33 20.54
C PRO A 19 49.86 -33.25 20.48
N LYS A 20 49.32 -32.05 20.71
CA LYS A 20 47.89 -31.69 20.62
C LYS A 20 47.52 -31.43 19.16
N GLN A 21 46.52 -32.14 18.65
CA GLN A 21 45.96 -31.97 17.31
C GLN A 21 45.15 -30.66 17.23
N PRO A 22 45.26 -29.87 16.14
CA PRO A 22 44.52 -28.62 16.01
C PRO A 22 43.04 -28.86 15.69
N GLU A 23 42.17 -28.15 16.42
CA GLU A 23 40.72 -28.14 16.30
C GLU A 23 40.29 -27.25 15.11
N PRO A 24 39.32 -27.65 14.28
CA PRO A 24 38.92 -26.86 13.11
C PRO A 24 38.11 -25.63 13.50
N GLU A 25 38.56 -24.47 13.00
CA GLU A 25 37.92 -23.16 13.17
C GLU A 25 36.55 -23.12 12.45
N PRO A 26 35.47 -22.65 13.11
CA PRO A 26 34.17 -22.60 12.46
C PRO A 26 34.15 -21.53 11.36
N ALA A 27 33.83 -21.96 10.13
CA ALA A 27 33.68 -21.09 8.97
C ALA A 27 32.68 -19.95 9.27
N ARG A 28 33.20 -18.72 9.27
CA ARG A 28 32.41 -17.49 9.36
C ARG A 28 31.54 -17.38 8.10
N ARG A 29 30.25 -17.71 8.23
CA ARG A 29 29.25 -17.37 7.21
C ARG A 29 29.13 -15.85 7.18
N GLU A 30 29.62 -15.24 6.11
CA GLU A 30 29.21 -13.89 5.73
C GLU A 30 27.77 -13.95 5.23
N THR A 31 26.80 -13.81 6.14
CA THR A 31 25.44 -13.47 5.75
C THR A 31 25.43 -11.99 5.42
N THR A 32 25.67 -11.67 4.14
CA THR A 32 25.33 -10.37 3.56
C THR A 32 23.83 -10.19 3.62
N ALA A 33 23.33 -9.59 4.70
CA ALA A 33 21.98 -9.06 4.78
C ALA A 33 21.89 -7.83 3.86
N THR A 34 21.74 -8.07 2.57
CA THR A 34 21.28 -7.05 1.64
C THR A 34 19.79 -6.93 1.86
N ALA A 35 19.30 -5.82 2.41
CA ALA A 35 17.88 -5.55 2.50
C ALA A 35 17.29 -5.58 1.09
N ALA A 36 16.62 -6.68 0.74
CA ALA A 36 15.92 -6.79 -0.53
C ALA A 36 14.80 -5.73 -0.54
N LYS A 37 14.66 -5.00 -1.66
CA LYS A 37 13.50 -4.13 -1.84
C LYS A 37 12.24 -4.99 -1.64
N PRO A 38 11.24 -4.51 -0.89
CA PRO A 38 10.02 -5.28 -0.68
C PRO A 38 9.39 -5.64 -2.03
N ASP A 39 8.85 -6.85 -2.14
CA ASP A 39 8.14 -7.30 -3.34
C ASP A 39 7.02 -6.31 -3.71
N LYS A 40 6.85 -6.03 -5.00
CA LYS A 40 5.86 -5.07 -5.50
C LYS A 40 4.45 -5.39 -5.00
N MET A 41 4.06 -6.67 -5.01
CA MET A 41 2.73 -7.07 -4.55
C MET A 41 2.56 -6.84 -3.05
N GLU A 42 3.63 -7.02 -2.25
CA GLU A 42 3.61 -6.71 -0.82
C GLU A 42 3.48 -5.20 -0.58
N GLN A 43 4.23 -4.37 -1.31
CA GLN A 43 4.10 -2.91 -1.20
C GLN A 43 2.67 -2.44 -1.50
N LEU A 44 2.06 -2.93 -2.57
CA LEU A 44 0.69 -2.59 -2.96
C LEU A 44 -0.35 -3.06 -1.93
N ARG A 45 -0.14 -4.23 -1.32
CA ARG A 45 -1.00 -4.73 -0.25
C ARG A 45 -0.89 -3.92 1.03
N VAL A 46 0.33 -3.56 1.43
CA VAL A 46 0.57 -2.73 2.61
C VAL A 46 -0.09 -1.37 2.46
N ILE A 47 0.20 -0.64 1.37
CA ILE A 47 -0.38 0.69 1.15
C ILE A 47 -1.91 0.63 0.99
N ASN A 48 -2.45 -0.42 0.37
CA ASN A 48 -3.90 -0.64 0.31
C ASN A 48 -4.51 -0.70 1.72
N ASN A 49 -3.97 -1.53 2.60
CA ASN A 49 -4.51 -1.71 3.95
C ASN A 49 -4.39 -0.44 4.80
N GLU A 50 -3.28 0.30 4.63
CA GLU A 50 -3.09 1.60 5.26
C GLU A 50 -4.15 2.62 4.79
N ILE A 51 -4.44 2.68 3.49
CA ILE A 51 -5.46 3.57 2.95
C ILE A 51 -6.87 3.14 3.37
N LEU A 52 -7.18 1.84 3.42
CA LEU A 52 -8.47 1.36 3.95
C LEU A 52 -8.66 1.80 5.40
N SER A 53 -7.63 1.67 6.23
CA SER A 53 -7.63 2.16 7.61
C SER A 53 -7.82 3.69 7.68
N ALA A 54 -7.17 4.44 6.80
CA ALA A 54 -7.34 5.89 6.71
C ALA A 54 -8.77 6.27 6.29
N LEU A 55 -9.35 5.56 5.31
CA LEU A 55 -10.72 5.77 4.82
C LEU A 55 -11.79 5.38 5.85
N SER A 56 -11.54 4.36 6.66
CA SER A 56 -12.45 3.93 7.73
C SER A 56 -12.37 4.81 8.98
N SER A 57 -11.30 5.60 9.11
CA SER A 57 -11.16 6.59 10.18
C SER A 57 -12.16 7.75 10.04
N SER A 58 -12.42 8.45 11.15
CA SER A 58 -13.21 9.70 11.11
C SER A 58 -12.36 10.93 10.74
N ASP A 59 -11.13 10.73 10.24
CA ASP A 59 -10.20 11.80 9.89
C ASP A 59 -9.86 11.79 8.38
N PRO A 60 -10.52 12.62 7.57
CA PRO A 60 -10.23 12.70 6.14
C PRO A 60 -8.81 13.23 5.83
N GLN A 61 -8.10 13.84 6.78
CA GLN A 61 -6.70 14.25 6.59
C GLN A 61 -5.75 13.04 6.50
N ALA A 62 -6.11 11.91 7.11
CA ALA A 62 -5.29 10.69 7.03
C ALA A 62 -5.07 10.23 5.57
N VAL A 63 -6.10 10.38 4.72
CA VAL A 63 -6.01 10.04 3.29
C VAL A 63 -5.00 10.92 2.54
N ALA A 64 -4.83 12.18 2.97
CA ALA A 64 -3.94 13.12 2.30
C ALA A 64 -2.47 12.70 2.31
N GLN A 65 -2.07 11.85 3.27
CA GLN A 65 -0.71 11.33 3.36
C GLN A 65 -0.34 10.46 2.15
N TYR A 66 -1.32 9.80 1.55
CA TYR A 66 -1.14 8.86 0.44
C TYR A 66 -1.33 9.51 -0.93
N ILE A 67 -1.83 10.76 -1.00
CA ILE A 67 -2.06 11.44 -2.28
C ILE A 67 -0.72 11.75 -2.96
N HIS A 68 -0.65 11.46 -4.26
CA HIS A 68 0.52 11.76 -5.07
C HIS A 68 0.85 13.26 -5.04
N PRO A 69 2.09 13.65 -4.68
CA PRO A 69 2.43 15.06 -4.43
C PRO A 69 2.26 15.94 -5.66
N GLU A 70 2.66 15.47 -6.85
CA GLU A 70 2.53 16.23 -8.10
C GLU A 70 1.20 16.02 -8.84
N LYS A 71 0.71 14.78 -8.90
CA LYS A 71 -0.47 14.42 -9.70
C LYS A 71 -1.79 14.60 -8.98
N GLY A 72 -1.80 14.76 -7.65
CA GLY A 72 -3.04 14.82 -6.89
C GLY A 72 -3.82 13.50 -6.93
N ILE A 73 -5.14 13.59 -6.78
CA ILE A 73 -6.05 12.45 -6.69
C ILE A 73 -7.36 12.70 -7.45
N THR A 74 -7.84 11.67 -8.13
CA THR A 74 -9.13 11.66 -8.84
C THR A 74 -10.11 10.73 -8.15
N PHE A 75 -11.35 11.18 -7.95
CA PHE A 75 -12.43 10.36 -7.40
C PHE A 75 -13.47 10.08 -8.47
N SER A 76 -13.76 8.80 -8.69
CA SER A 76 -14.84 8.34 -9.56
C SER A 76 -15.90 7.63 -8.73
N MET A 77 -17.14 8.10 -8.86
CA MET A 77 -18.29 7.53 -8.17
C MET A 77 -18.65 6.12 -8.66
N TYR A 78 -18.25 5.78 -9.89
CA TYR A 78 -18.60 4.54 -10.59
C TYR A 78 -17.40 3.97 -11.37
N GLY A 79 -17.53 2.73 -11.85
CA GLY A 79 -16.46 2.01 -12.53
C GLY A 79 -15.99 2.65 -13.84
N PHE A 80 -16.84 3.46 -14.48
CA PHE A 80 -16.46 4.31 -15.61
C PHE A 80 -15.95 5.66 -15.12
N ILE A 81 -14.67 5.93 -15.37
CA ILE A 81 -14.01 7.18 -15.03
C ILE A 81 -14.23 8.17 -16.18
N ASP A 82 -15.17 9.09 -16.00
CA ASP A 82 -15.38 10.22 -16.90
C ASP A 82 -14.45 11.38 -16.50
N PRO A 83 -13.45 11.77 -17.30
CA PRO A 83 -12.53 12.85 -16.95
C PRO A 83 -13.20 14.23 -16.87
N VAL A 84 -14.40 14.41 -17.43
CA VAL A 84 -15.15 15.67 -17.36
C VAL A 84 -15.89 15.79 -16.03
N VAL A 85 -16.37 14.67 -15.47
CA VAL A 85 -17.23 14.65 -14.28
C VAL A 85 -16.47 14.23 -13.03
N ALA A 86 -15.46 13.36 -13.15
CA ALA A 86 -14.69 12.84 -12.03
C ALA A 86 -14.00 13.99 -11.29
N LYS A 87 -14.15 13.97 -9.96
CA LYS A 87 -13.66 15.06 -9.13
C LYS A 87 -12.16 14.90 -8.89
N HIS A 88 -11.39 15.90 -9.32
CA HIS A 88 -9.95 15.96 -9.09
C HIS A 88 -9.59 16.98 -8.01
N PHE A 89 -8.55 16.68 -7.24
CA PHE A 89 -7.89 17.59 -6.30
C PHE A 89 -6.37 17.43 -6.39
N THR A 90 -5.65 18.54 -6.36
CA THR A 90 -4.24 18.52 -5.92
C THR A 90 -4.15 18.10 -4.45
N LYS A 91 -2.96 17.68 -3.99
CA LYS A 91 -2.74 17.34 -2.58
C LYS A 91 -3.07 18.51 -1.66
N ASP A 92 -2.62 19.71 -2.02
CA ASP A 92 -2.82 20.92 -1.21
C ASP A 92 -4.30 21.31 -1.12
N GLU A 93 -5.03 21.26 -2.24
CA GLU A 93 -6.49 21.49 -2.22
C GLU A 93 -7.21 20.47 -1.35
N PHE A 94 -6.83 19.19 -1.45
CA PHE A 94 -7.44 18.15 -0.62
C PHE A 94 -7.20 18.42 0.87
N VAL A 95 -5.95 18.71 1.28
CA VAL A 95 -5.61 19.06 2.67
C VAL A 95 -6.39 20.28 3.15
N GLN A 96 -6.50 21.32 2.31
CA GLN A 96 -7.24 22.54 2.63
C GLN A 96 -8.72 22.26 2.94
N TYR A 97 -9.35 21.33 2.22
CA TYR A 97 -10.80 21.11 2.32
C TYR A 97 -11.23 19.87 3.11
N ALA A 98 -10.34 18.90 3.34
CA ALA A 98 -10.68 17.59 3.91
C ALA A 98 -11.44 17.68 5.24
N GLY A 99 -11.03 18.59 6.14
CA GLY A 99 -11.67 18.81 7.44
C GLY A 99 -12.77 19.87 7.47
N THR A 100 -13.22 20.37 6.32
CA THR A 100 -14.14 21.52 6.23
C THR A 100 -15.54 21.10 5.78
N PRO A 101 -16.59 21.91 6.04
CA PRO A 101 -17.93 21.64 5.53
C PRO A 101 -18.12 22.04 4.05
N VAL A 102 -17.07 22.51 3.36
CA VAL A 102 -17.13 22.90 1.94
C VAL A 102 -17.55 21.70 1.11
N LYS A 103 -18.53 21.91 0.22
CA LYS A 103 -19.13 20.86 -0.59
C LYS A 103 -18.66 20.93 -2.04
N PHE A 104 -18.57 19.77 -2.66
CA PHE A 104 -18.24 19.58 -4.07
C PHE A 104 -19.29 18.70 -4.73
N THR A 105 -19.47 18.88 -6.03
CA THR A 105 -20.20 17.93 -6.87
C THR A 105 -19.24 16.82 -7.26
N TRP A 106 -19.60 15.58 -6.94
CA TRP A 106 -18.76 14.40 -7.20
C TRP A 106 -19.16 13.66 -8.47
N GLY A 107 -20.36 13.96 -8.98
CA GLY A 107 -20.97 13.32 -10.12
C GLY A 107 -22.49 13.35 -9.98
N THR A 108 -23.15 12.44 -10.68
CA THR A 108 -24.60 12.34 -10.74
C THR A 108 -25.05 10.98 -10.23
N LEU A 109 -26.09 10.96 -9.40
CA LEU A 109 -26.68 9.74 -8.88
C LEU A 109 -27.44 9.01 -10.00
N ASP A 110 -26.91 7.85 -10.32
CA ASP A 110 -27.57 6.88 -11.19
C ASP A 110 -29.00 6.52 -10.73
N GLY A 111 -29.89 6.25 -11.68
CA GLY A 111 -31.34 6.12 -11.46
C GLY A 111 -32.11 7.43 -11.27
N THR A 112 -31.57 8.42 -10.56
CA THR A 112 -32.28 9.71 -10.31
C THR A 112 -31.85 10.85 -11.22
N GLY A 113 -30.58 10.88 -11.66
CA GLY A 113 -30.01 12.00 -12.40
C GLY A 113 -29.64 13.21 -11.53
N GLU A 114 -29.77 13.13 -10.21
CA GLU A 114 -29.49 14.25 -9.30
C GLU A 114 -27.99 14.40 -9.00
N PRO A 115 -27.45 15.63 -8.90
CA PRO A 115 -26.05 15.83 -8.56
C PRO A 115 -25.75 15.37 -7.13
N TYR A 116 -24.67 14.60 -6.97
CA TYR A 116 -24.20 14.16 -5.65
C TYR A 116 -23.27 15.21 -5.04
N ILE A 117 -23.82 16.03 -4.16
CA ILE A 117 -23.11 17.16 -3.53
C ILE A 117 -22.80 16.84 -2.06
N ARG A 118 -21.51 16.73 -1.72
CA ARG A 118 -21.01 16.38 -0.37
C ARG A 118 -19.68 17.08 -0.08
N SER A 119 -19.35 17.26 1.20
CA SER A 119 -17.97 17.59 1.60
C SER A 119 -17.06 16.38 1.41
N ILE A 120 -15.74 16.58 1.46
CA ILE A 120 -14.76 15.48 1.35
C ILE A 120 -15.01 14.43 2.45
N GLY A 121 -15.08 14.83 3.72
CA GLY A 121 -15.33 13.90 4.81
C GLY A 121 -16.62 13.10 4.65
N THR A 122 -17.71 13.73 4.24
CA THR A 122 -18.98 13.01 4.02
C THR A 122 -18.92 12.11 2.79
N TYR A 123 -18.27 12.53 1.70
CA TYR A 123 -18.09 11.69 0.51
C TYR A 123 -17.27 10.43 0.83
N LEU A 124 -16.15 10.58 1.53
CA LEU A 124 -15.30 9.44 1.90
C LEU A 124 -16.08 8.42 2.73
N LYS A 125 -16.86 8.88 3.70
CA LYS A 125 -17.65 8.03 4.60
C LYS A 125 -18.88 7.40 3.94
N GLU A 126 -19.67 8.19 3.23
CA GLU A 126 -20.99 7.75 2.70
C GLU A 126 -20.90 7.11 1.31
N TRP A 127 -19.81 7.35 0.58
CA TRP A 127 -19.64 6.85 -0.79
C TRP A 127 -18.37 6.03 -0.98
N ALA A 128 -17.19 6.62 -0.75
CA ALA A 128 -15.93 5.95 -1.07
C ALA A 128 -15.75 4.68 -0.24
N TYR A 129 -15.96 4.78 1.07
CA TYR A 129 -15.88 3.71 2.06
C TYR A 129 -17.29 3.32 2.55
N VAL A 130 -18.21 3.10 1.61
CA VAL A 130 -19.62 2.76 1.91
C VAL A 130 -19.82 1.36 2.51
N ARG A 131 -18.76 0.54 2.56
CA ARG A 131 -18.72 -0.80 3.14
C ARG A 131 -17.39 -1.01 3.87
N ASN A 132 -17.36 -1.99 4.77
CA ASN A 132 -16.13 -2.46 5.41
C ASN A 132 -15.31 -3.29 4.40
N PHE A 133 -14.51 -2.62 3.57
CA PHE A 133 -13.73 -3.26 2.50
C PHE A 133 -12.62 -4.20 2.99
N GLU A 134 -12.19 -4.07 4.25
CA GLU A 134 -11.24 -4.96 4.93
C GLU A 134 -11.82 -6.37 5.14
N SER A 135 -13.15 -6.50 5.15
CA SER A 135 -13.83 -7.81 5.18
C SER A 135 -13.91 -8.50 3.82
N GLY A 136 -13.56 -7.79 2.74
CA GLY A 136 -13.60 -8.28 1.37
C GLY A 136 -12.34 -9.03 0.95
N SER A 137 -12.34 -9.48 -0.31
CA SER A 137 -11.15 -10.04 -0.96
C SER A 137 -10.34 -8.94 -1.65
N LEU A 138 -9.03 -8.92 -1.42
CA LEU A 138 -8.08 -8.04 -2.10
C LEU A 138 -7.58 -8.70 -3.40
N HIS A 139 -7.69 -7.97 -4.50
CA HIS A 139 -7.12 -8.33 -5.80
C HIS A 139 -6.14 -7.25 -6.23
N ILE A 140 -4.97 -7.63 -6.74
CA ILE A 140 -3.94 -6.69 -7.21
C ILE A 140 -3.83 -6.83 -8.73
N ASN A 141 -4.01 -5.71 -9.44
CA ASN A 141 -4.01 -5.64 -10.89
C ASN A 141 -4.96 -6.63 -11.59
N ASN A 142 -6.04 -7.00 -10.91
CA ASN A 142 -7.04 -7.93 -11.41
C ASN A 142 -8.42 -7.45 -10.99
N PHE A 143 -9.38 -7.49 -11.92
CA PHE A 143 -10.76 -7.13 -11.66
C PHE A 143 -11.55 -8.37 -11.25
N LYS A 144 -12.23 -8.28 -10.12
CA LYS A 144 -13.17 -9.28 -9.62
C LYS A 144 -14.61 -8.85 -9.78
N GLY A 145 -14.92 -7.58 -9.51
CA GLY A 145 -16.22 -6.98 -9.73
C GLY A 145 -16.53 -6.80 -11.21
N SER A 146 -17.67 -7.31 -11.65
CA SER A 146 -18.18 -7.12 -13.00
C SER A 146 -19.65 -6.68 -12.93
N GLY A 147 -19.94 -5.52 -13.50
CA GLY A 147 -21.27 -4.92 -13.54
C GLY A 147 -21.74 -4.60 -14.96
N ASN A 148 -22.75 -3.76 -15.04
CA ASN A 148 -23.27 -3.19 -16.28
C ASN A 148 -22.47 -1.96 -16.76
N SER A 149 -21.69 -1.33 -15.89
CA SER A 149 -20.84 -0.19 -16.24
C SER A 149 -19.54 -0.64 -16.93
N ILE A 150 -19.13 0.09 -17.99
CA ILE A 150 -17.85 -0.13 -18.66
C ILE A 150 -16.71 0.27 -17.71
N ASN A 151 -15.83 -0.67 -17.40
CA ASN A 151 -14.60 -0.37 -16.69
C ASN A 151 -13.52 0.13 -17.66
N ASN A 152 -13.15 1.41 -17.56
CA ASN A 152 -12.13 2.05 -18.38
C ASN A 152 -10.82 2.37 -17.61
N LEU A 153 -10.63 1.79 -16.41
CA LEU A 153 -9.49 2.11 -15.54
C LEU A 153 -8.14 1.95 -16.24
N GLN A 154 -7.92 0.83 -16.90
CA GLN A 154 -6.66 0.57 -17.63
C GLN A 154 -6.48 1.48 -18.87
N LYS A 155 -7.57 2.06 -19.40
CA LYS A 155 -7.47 3.05 -20.47
C LYS A 155 -7.05 4.42 -19.93
N GLN A 156 -7.57 4.81 -18.76
CA GLN A 156 -7.23 6.08 -18.13
C GLN A 156 -5.88 6.08 -17.42
N PHE A 157 -5.48 4.94 -16.87
CA PHE A 157 -4.24 4.78 -16.12
C PHE A 157 -3.44 3.57 -16.65
N PRO A 158 -2.91 3.63 -17.89
CA PRO A 158 -2.33 2.47 -18.58
C PRO A 158 -1.05 1.92 -17.94
N ALA A 159 -0.33 2.75 -17.18
CA ALA A 159 0.92 2.36 -16.51
C ALA A 159 0.78 2.24 -14.99
N ALA A 160 -0.41 2.52 -14.45
CA ALA A 160 -0.63 2.49 -13.01
C ALA A 160 -0.89 1.07 -12.52
N ASP A 161 -0.51 0.83 -11.27
CA ASP A 161 -0.97 -0.34 -10.53
C ASP A 161 -2.28 -0.02 -9.85
N PHE A 162 -3.09 -1.03 -9.56
CA PHE A 162 -4.28 -0.86 -8.75
C PHE A 162 -4.55 -2.05 -7.86
N THR A 163 -5.28 -1.80 -6.78
CA THR A 163 -5.94 -2.84 -6.00
C THR A 163 -7.43 -2.74 -6.18
N GLU A 164 -8.13 -3.87 -6.06
CA GLU A 164 -9.58 -3.93 -5.95
C GLU A 164 -9.95 -4.67 -4.65
N ASN A 165 -10.63 -3.96 -3.76
CA ASN A 165 -11.21 -4.51 -2.54
C ASN A 165 -12.66 -4.88 -2.84
N TYR A 166 -12.92 -6.17 -3.04
CA TYR A 166 -14.18 -6.68 -3.54
C TYR A 166 -14.99 -7.38 -2.45
N ILE A 167 -16.26 -6.98 -2.33
CA ILE A 167 -17.26 -7.64 -1.48
C ILE A 167 -18.32 -8.26 -2.40
N PRO A 168 -18.54 -9.59 -2.34
CA PRO A 168 -19.56 -10.23 -3.16
C PRO A 168 -20.96 -9.77 -2.76
N GLY A 169 -21.86 -9.74 -3.74
CA GLY A 169 -23.27 -9.55 -3.47
C GLY A 169 -23.88 -10.77 -2.78
N SER A 170 -25.00 -10.54 -2.12
CA SER A 170 -25.76 -11.55 -1.39
C SER A 170 -26.86 -12.18 -2.26
N GLU A 171 -27.24 -13.42 -1.93
CA GLU A 171 -28.33 -14.13 -2.61
C GLU A 171 -29.66 -13.37 -2.54
N ALA A 172 -29.91 -12.64 -1.44
CA ALA A 172 -31.13 -11.86 -1.23
C ALA A 172 -31.35 -10.82 -2.34
N TYR A 173 -30.28 -10.30 -2.94
CA TYR A 173 -30.33 -9.35 -4.05
C TYR A 173 -29.82 -9.95 -5.37
N SER A 174 -29.85 -11.30 -5.49
CA SER A 174 -29.34 -12.00 -6.68
C SER A 174 -27.90 -11.62 -7.03
N GLY A 175 -27.10 -11.30 -6.02
CA GLY A 175 -25.72 -10.86 -6.15
C GLY A 175 -25.55 -9.43 -6.65
N MET A 176 -26.61 -8.64 -6.89
CA MET A 176 -26.51 -7.28 -7.45
C MET A 176 -26.02 -6.22 -6.44
N ASP A 177 -26.00 -6.52 -5.15
CA ASP A 177 -25.51 -5.65 -4.07
C ASP A 177 -23.99 -5.75 -3.82
N TRP A 178 -23.24 -6.31 -4.78
CA TRP A 178 -21.78 -6.35 -4.73
C TRP A 178 -21.17 -4.94 -4.72
N HIS A 179 -19.99 -4.80 -4.12
CA HIS A 179 -19.25 -3.55 -4.06
C HIS A 179 -17.78 -3.79 -4.35
N ALA A 180 -17.16 -2.87 -5.10
CA ALA A 180 -15.72 -2.82 -5.28
C ALA A 180 -15.20 -1.41 -4.99
N LEU A 181 -14.08 -1.34 -4.27
CA LEU A 181 -13.29 -0.14 -4.09
C LEU A 181 -11.93 -0.35 -4.73
N ARG A 182 -11.67 0.37 -5.82
CA ARG A 182 -10.40 0.34 -6.54
C ARG A 182 -9.54 1.51 -6.11
N LEU A 183 -8.32 1.22 -5.67
CA LEU A 183 -7.29 2.22 -5.35
C LEU A 183 -6.23 2.15 -6.43
N VAL A 184 -5.91 3.28 -7.06
CA VAL A 184 -4.98 3.35 -8.20
C VAL A 184 -3.71 4.06 -7.78
N PHE A 185 -2.57 3.47 -8.12
CA PHE A 185 -1.27 3.82 -7.60
C PHE A 185 -0.25 4.09 -8.70
N GLU A 186 0.60 5.08 -8.45
CA GLU A 186 1.82 5.30 -9.21
C GLU A 186 2.99 5.55 -8.27
N GLN A 187 4.21 5.27 -8.74
CA GLN A 187 5.40 5.51 -7.97
C GLN A 187 5.89 6.95 -8.12
N TYR A 188 6.25 7.56 -7.00
CA TYR A 188 6.99 8.82 -6.92
C TYR A 188 8.14 8.64 -5.93
N GLU A 189 9.37 8.95 -6.36
CA GLU A 189 10.59 8.78 -5.56
C GLU A 189 10.74 7.38 -4.92
N GLY A 190 10.28 6.34 -5.63
CA GLY A 190 10.38 4.95 -5.19
C GLY A 190 9.30 4.47 -4.22
N ASN A 191 8.30 5.30 -3.90
CA ASN A 191 7.15 4.95 -3.06
C ASN A 191 5.86 5.01 -3.87
N TYR A 192 4.89 4.15 -3.57
CA TYR A 192 3.57 4.23 -4.19
C TYR A 192 2.73 5.35 -3.57
N PHE A 193 1.99 6.05 -4.42
CA PHE A 193 1.02 7.06 -4.02
C PHE A 193 -0.30 6.85 -4.75
N LEU A 194 -1.38 7.18 -4.06
CA LEU A 194 -2.74 7.14 -4.56
C LEU A 194 -2.97 8.28 -5.54
N ILE A 195 -3.39 7.93 -6.75
CA ILE A 195 -3.76 8.87 -7.83
C ILE A 195 -5.25 8.81 -8.18
N ALA A 196 -5.94 7.72 -7.83
CA ALA A 196 -7.38 7.63 -7.97
C ALA A 196 -8.06 6.70 -6.96
N VAL A 197 -9.31 7.03 -6.62
CA VAL A 197 -10.25 6.19 -5.88
C VAL A 197 -11.48 6.00 -6.75
N VAL A 198 -11.77 4.75 -7.09
CA VAL A 198 -12.84 4.40 -8.02
C VAL A 198 -13.76 3.39 -7.35
N ASN A 199 -15.00 3.79 -7.11
CA ASN A 199 -16.03 2.87 -6.64
C ASN A 199 -16.66 2.16 -7.84
N ASP A 200 -16.99 0.89 -7.68
CA ASP A 200 -17.79 0.16 -8.66
C ASP A 200 -18.85 -0.67 -7.94
N ARG A 201 -20.02 -0.76 -8.55
CA ARG A 201 -21.19 -1.48 -8.03
C ARG A 201 -22.22 -1.61 -9.13
N TRP A 202 -23.25 -2.39 -8.85
CA TRP A 202 -24.43 -2.39 -9.72
C TRP A 202 -25.08 -1.01 -9.77
N THR A 203 -25.38 -0.59 -10.99
CA THR A 203 -26.02 0.68 -11.37
C THR A 203 -27.35 0.36 -12.08
N ILE A 204 -28.35 1.23 -12.02
CA ILE A 204 -29.73 1.04 -12.53
C ILE A 204 -30.03 2.03 -13.66
#